data_AF-M3HTQ0-F1
#
_entry.id   AF-M3HTQ0-F1
#
_cell.length_a   1.000
_cell.length_b   1.000
_cell.length_c   1.000
_cell.angle_alpha   90.00
_cell.angle_beta   90.00
_cell.angle_gamma   90.00
#
_symmetry.space_group_name_H-M   'P 1'
#
loop_
_entity.id
_entity.type
_entity.pdbx_description
1 polymer ?
#
loop_
_entity_poly.entity_id
_entity_poly.type
_entity_poly.pdbx_seq_one_letter_code
_entity_poly.pdbx_strand_id
1 'polypeptide(L)'
;MQRFRSSKNSLLYDMASHHLSCARELIPGQPEVQFQTLSEYKRTGFFPRYLNLLLFLRKKYPENQKYQYEIENLLSSTKQSIAYREGLIEITGDNLVENYGRTPPVLLMFDLLDKSFLGDYPDLALLISSSVRKNLSLNPTITLSEVLESARNNPSFEIKAAPYTETLPYTESTYLKIKDSSKKSIKPRFLIYGSLKYENHSLHIDWTIKDSKHEKVLSTFRIFSKGRDFIPEAVVRSVSKILASIPPSGSVLKVKDEDLIVNVGALDGLKKGSKIQIYNSSGKSGEATIEEIDYFLSRAVPDNGINGLKTISEGDRIFWKR
;
A
#
# COMPACT_ATOMS: atom_id res chain seq x y z
N MET A 1 -18.52 10.17 8.46
CA MET A 1 -18.58 9.74 9.87
C MET A 1 -19.82 8.91 10.23
N GLN A 2 -21.05 9.34 9.92
CA GLN A 2 -22.24 8.52 10.22
C GLN A 2 -22.19 7.09 9.63
N ARG A 3 -21.80 6.94 8.36
CA ARG A 3 -21.61 5.62 7.72
C ARG A 3 -20.46 4.79 8.30
N PHE A 4 -19.44 5.43 8.85
CA PHE A 4 -18.39 4.73 9.58
C PHE A 4 -18.96 4.10 10.86
N ARG A 5 -19.70 4.88 11.66
CA ARG A 5 -20.31 4.40 12.91
C ARG A 5 -21.25 3.22 12.66
N SER A 6 -22.08 3.27 11.62
CA SER A 6 -23.01 2.17 11.31
C SER A 6 -22.30 0.88 10.89
N SER A 7 -21.10 0.98 10.32
CA SER A 7 -20.39 -0.15 9.71
C SER A 7 -19.24 -0.69 10.58
N LYS A 8 -18.80 0.06 11.59
CA LYS A 8 -17.66 -0.27 12.46
C LYS A 8 -17.85 -1.58 13.24
N ASN A 9 -19.08 -1.99 13.52
CA ASN A 9 -19.36 -3.22 14.27
C ASN A 9 -20.03 -4.30 13.40
N SER A 10 -19.99 -4.15 12.07
CA SER A 10 -20.59 -5.10 11.14
C SER A 10 -19.52 -5.90 10.39
N LEU A 11 -19.96 -6.95 9.68
CA LEU A 11 -19.15 -7.68 8.69
C LEU A 11 -18.59 -6.79 7.56
N LEU A 12 -19.01 -5.51 7.48
CA LEU A 12 -18.57 -4.53 6.49
C LEU A 12 -17.52 -3.56 7.05
N TYR A 13 -16.72 -3.98 8.03
CA TYR A 13 -15.70 -3.14 8.66
C TYR A 13 -14.75 -2.49 7.64
N ASP A 14 -14.36 -3.22 6.60
CA ASP A 14 -13.46 -2.70 5.57
C ASP A 14 -14.07 -1.49 4.82
N MET A 15 -15.40 -1.46 4.65
CA MET A 15 -16.12 -0.29 4.14
C MET A 15 -16.15 0.85 5.16
N ALA A 16 -16.16 0.54 6.45
CA ALA A 16 -16.00 1.55 7.50
C ALA A 16 -14.64 2.26 7.36
N SER A 17 -13.53 1.53 7.20
CA SER A 17 -12.20 2.13 7.04
C SER A 17 -12.12 3.08 5.83
N HIS A 18 -12.80 2.75 4.72
CA HIS A 18 -12.96 3.67 3.59
C HIS A 18 -13.65 4.99 4.00
N HIS A 19 -14.78 4.90 4.71
CA HIS A 19 -15.50 6.10 5.18
C HIS A 19 -14.70 6.94 6.19
N LEU A 20 -13.89 6.31 7.03
CA LEU A 20 -12.99 7.01 7.95
C LEU A 20 -11.87 7.72 7.19
N SER A 21 -11.29 7.10 6.16
CA SER A 21 -10.30 7.73 5.28
C SER A 21 -10.87 8.97 4.60
N CYS A 22 -12.09 8.91 4.05
CA CYS A 22 -12.74 10.08 3.47
C CYS A 22 -13.01 11.18 4.51
N ALA A 23 -13.44 10.82 5.72
CA ALA A 23 -13.65 11.80 6.78
C ALA A 23 -12.35 12.51 7.19
N ARG A 24 -11.22 11.79 7.26
CA ARG A 24 -9.92 12.37 7.60
C ARG A 24 -9.47 13.47 6.64
N GLU A 25 -9.82 13.39 5.36
CA GLU A 25 -9.47 14.43 4.40
C GLU A 25 -10.38 15.65 4.50
N LEU A 26 -11.68 15.40 4.66
CA LEU A 26 -12.67 16.47 4.68
C LEU A 26 -12.62 17.28 5.98
N ILE A 27 -12.38 16.62 7.11
CA ILE A 27 -12.47 17.20 8.46
C ILE A 27 -11.35 16.67 9.40
N PRO A 28 -10.07 16.82 9.04
CA PRO A 28 -8.92 16.26 9.79
C PRO A 28 -8.80 16.77 11.23
N GLY A 29 -9.27 17.99 11.48
CA GLY A 29 -9.16 18.66 12.78
C GLY A 29 -10.19 18.20 13.81
N GLN A 30 -11.24 17.49 13.38
CA GLN A 30 -12.34 17.11 14.27
C GLN A 30 -11.87 16.03 15.28
N PRO A 31 -12.03 16.24 16.60
CA PRO A 31 -11.52 15.29 17.60
C PRO A 31 -12.03 13.87 17.41
N GLU A 32 -13.30 13.71 17.04
CA GLU A 32 -13.88 12.39 16.78
C GLU A 32 -13.14 11.63 15.67
N VAL A 33 -12.82 12.31 14.56
CA VAL A 33 -12.08 11.71 13.43
C VAL A 33 -10.70 11.28 13.90
N GLN A 34 -10.03 12.10 14.71
CA GLN A 34 -8.72 11.80 15.28
C GLN A 34 -8.77 10.56 16.20
N PHE A 35 -9.75 10.46 17.09
CA PHE A 35 -9.90 9.31 17.99
C PHE A 35 -10.25 8.01 17.27
N GLN A 36 -11.10 8.07 16.25
CA GLN A 36 -11.39 6.88 15.44
C GLN A 36 -10.19 6.47 14.59
N THR A 37 -9.43 7.44 14.06
CA THR A 37 -8.17 7.16 13.35
C THR A 37 -7.14 6.51 14.27
N LEU A 38 -7.02 7.00 15.50
CA LEU A 38 -6.15 6.43 16.51
C LEU A 38 -6.52 4.97 16.81
N SER A 39 -7.81 4.70 17.00
CA SER A 39 -8.32 3.34 17.23
C SER A 39 -8.02 2.41 16.05
N GLU A 40 -8.14 2.92 14.83
CA GLU A 40 -7.86 2.16 13.61
C GLU A 40 -6.36 1.83 13.46
N TYR A 41 -5.47 2.77 13.80
CA TYR A 41 -4.03 2.50 13.80
C TYR A 41 -3.63 1.48 14.85
N LYS A 42 -4.23 1.53 16.05
CA LYS A 42 -4.04 0.52 17.09
C LYS A 42 -4.46 -0.86 16.61
N ARG A 43 -5.63 -0.96 15.95
CA ARG A 43 -6.18 -2.21 15.43
C ARG A 43 -5.33 -2.81 14.31
N THR A 44 -4.84 -1.99 13.40
CA THR A 44 -4.01 -2.45 12.28
C THR A 44 -2.58 -2.79 12.71
N GLY A 45 -2.20 -2.46 13.95
CA GLY A 45 -0.83 -2.66 14.45
C GLY A 45 0.18 -1.72 13.79
N PHE A 46 -0.29 -0.65 13.13
CA PHE A 46 0.60 0.28 12.43
C PHE A 46 1.22 1.26 13.43
N PHE A 47 2.20 0.73 14.16
CA PHE A 47 2.86 1.33 15.32
C PHE A 47 3.31 2.79 15.11
N PRO A 48 3.99 3.16 14.02
CA PRO A 48 4.52 4.51 13.85
C PRO A 48 3.45 5.58 13.71
N ARG A 49 2.44 5.31 12.86
CA ARG A 49 1.31 6.21 12.68
C ARG A 49 0.48 6.30 13.95
N TYR A 50 0.38 5.21 14.71
CA TYR A 50 -0.27 5.20 16.01
C TYR A 50 0.48 6.09 17.02
N LEU A 51 1.81 5.90 17.17
CA LEU A 51 2.62 6.68 18.11
C LEU A 51 2.64 8.17 17.76
N ASN A 52 2.83 8.53 16.48
CA ASN A 52 2.83 9.93 16.07
C ASN A 52 1.49 10.62 16.34
N LEU A 53 0.37 9.91 16.12
CA LEU A 53 -0.94 10.44 16.46
C LEU A 53 -1.16 10.52 17.98
N LEU A 54 -0.64 9.58 18.77
CA LEU A 54 -0.67 9.65 20.23
C LEU A 54 0.13 10.85 20.77
N LEU A 55 1.34 11.06 20.27
CA LEU A 55 2.19 12.20 20.65
C LEU A 55 1.49 13.53 20.35
N PHE A 56 0.90 13.64 19.15
CA PHE A 56 0.09 14.79 18.77
C PHE A 56 -1.11 15.00 19.72
N LEU A 57 -1.87 13.94 20.01
CA LEU A 57 -3.03 14.02 20.90
C LEU A 57 -2.65 14.31 22.36
N ARG A 58 -1.51 13.81 22.83
CA ARG A 58 -0.93 14.12 24.15
C ARG A 58 -0.63 15.61 24.29
N LYS A 59 -0.02 16.21 23.25
CA LYS A 59 0.28 17.65 23.20
C LYS A 59 -1.00 18.50 23.18
N LYS A 60 -2.02 18.05 22.44
CA LYS A 60 -3.31 18.74 22.33
C LYS A 60 -4.18 18.59 23.59
N TYR A 61 -4.09 17.46 24.28
CA TYR A 61 -4.89 17.11 25.46
C TYR A 61 -4.00 16.63 26.62
N PRO A 62 -3.26 17.53 27.27
CA PRO A 62 -2.27 17.20 28.31
C PRO A 62 -2.89 16.66 29.61
N GLU A 63 -4.19 16.84 29.84
CA GLU A 63 -4.86 16.30 31.02
C GLU A 63 -5.14 14.78 30.93
N ASN A 64 -5.09 14.21 29.73
CA ASN A 64 -5.38 12.80 29.54
C ASN A 64 -4.14 11.93 29.80
N GLN A 65 -3.98 11.51 31.06
CA GLN A 65 -2.88 10.65 31.51
C GLN A 65 -2.83 9.28 30.80
N LYS A 66 -3.93 8.80 30.21
CA LYS A 66 -3.94 7.53 29.47
C LYS A 66 -3.00 7.54 28.29
N TYR A 67 -2.84 8.69 27.61
CA TYR A 67 -1.92 8.80 26.48
C TYR A 67 -0.47 8.66 26.92
N GLN A 68 -0.10 9.21 28.09
CA GLN A 68 1.25 9.08 28.63
C GLN A 68 1.61 7.62 28.88
N TYR A 69 0.71 6.89 29.56
CA TYR A 69 0.90 5.47 29.85
C TYR A 69 0.98 4.62 28.56
N GLU A 70 0.12 4.88 27.57
CA GLU A 70 0.20 4.20 26.27
C GLU A 70 1.53 4.48 25.56
N ILE A 71 2.00 5.74 25.56
CA ILE A 71 3.29 6.12 24.96
C ILE A 71 4.45 5.38 25.63
N GLU A 72 4.51 5.34 26.97
CA GLU A 72 5.60 4.68 27.70
C GLU A 72 5.66 3.17 27.42
N ASN A 73 4.51 2.51 27.44
CA ASN A 73 4.41 1.10 27.08
C ASN A 73 4.87 0.84 25.64
N LEU A 74 4.42 1.68 24.70
CA LEU A 74 4.81 1.59 23.30
C LEU A 74 6.31 1.77 23.12
N LEU A 75 6.91 2.78 23.74
CA LEU A 75 8.35 3.05 23.66
C LEU A 75 9.17 1.88 24.21
N SER A 76 8.74 1.24 25.29
CA SER A 76 9.43 0.07 25.84
C SER A 76 9.46 -1.10 24.84
N SER A 77 8.32 -1.41 24.20
CA SER A 77 8.24 -2.45 23.18
C SER A 77 9.03 -2.10 21.91
N THR A 78 9.07 -0.82 21.54
CA THR A 78 9.79 -0.33 20.35
C THR A 78 11.29 -0.52 20.48
N LYS A 79 11.84 -0.27 21.67
CA LYS A 79 13.28 -0.44 21.94
C LYS A 79 13.75 -1.89 21.75
N GLN A 80 12.84 -2.86 21.78
CA GLN A 80 13.14 -4.28 21.54
C GLN A 80 13.07 -4.66 20.05
N SER A 81 12.43 -3.84 19.22
CA SER A 81 12.28 -4.11 17.78
C SER A 81 13.63 -4.21 17.07
N ILE A 82 13.67 -4.99 15.99
CA ILE A 82 14.76 -5.02 15.01
C ILE A 82 15.00 -3.60 14.50
N ALA A 83 13.94 -2.87 14.17
CA ALA A 83 14.07 -1.54 13.59
C ALA A 83 14.81 -0.54 14.49
N TYR A 84 14.56 -0.57 15.80
CA TYR A 84 15.30 0.26 16.76
C TYR A 84 16.74 -0.22 16.95
N ARG A 85 16.97 -1.53 17.08
CA ARG A 85 18.32 -2.11 17.21
C ARG A 85 19.21 -1.82 16.00
N GLU A 86 18.62 -1.75 14.81
CA GLU A 86 19.30 -1.42 13.56
C GLU A 86 19.45 0.09 13.30
N GLY A 87 18.92 0.94 14.18
CA GLY A 87 18.97 2.41 14.02
C GLY A 87 18.09 2.94 12.88
N LEU A 88 17.05 2.21 12.49
CA LEU A 88 16.13 2.55 11.40
C LEU A 88 14.92 3.37 11.87
N ILE A 89 14.76 3.49 13.19
CA ILE A 89 13.78 4.33 13.83
C ILE A 89 14.51 5.27 14.77
N GLU A 90 14.18 6.56 14.68
CA GLU A 90 14.64 7.58 15.61
C GLU A 90 13.43 8.22 16.29
N ILE A 91 13.41 8.18 17.63
CA ILE A 91 12.36 8.82 18.43
C ILE A 91 12.85 10.22 18.77
N THR A 92 12.33 11.21 18.06
CA THR A 92 12.44 12.62 18.46
C THR A 92 11.33 12.93 19.46
N GLY A 93 11.55 13.89 20.38
CA GLY A 93 10.59 14.18 21.46
C GLY A 93 9.16 14.49 20.97
N ASP A 94 9.01 14.99 19.73
CA ASP A 94 7.71 15.32 19.14
C ASP A 94 7.25 14.30 18.07
N ASN A 95 8.12 13.44 17.52
CA ASN A 95 7.79 12.52 16.43
C ASN A 95 8.72 11.31 16.35
N LEU A 96 8.20 10.20 15.84
CA LEU A 96 8.97 9.05 15.43
C LEU A 96 9.28 9.16 13.92
N VAL A 97 10.57 9.18 13.60
CA VAL A 97 11.12 9.23 12.23
C VAL A 97 11.59 7.84 11.84
N GLU A 98 11.33 7.46 10.58
CA GLU A 98 11.49 6.09 10.12
C GLU A 98 12.22 6.03 8.80
N ASN A 99 13.14 5.09 8.70
CA ASN A 99 13.75 4.70 7.45
C ASN A 99 13.97 3.20 7.40
N TYR A 100 12.90 2.43 7.20
CA TYR A 100 12.96 0.99 7.06
C TYR A 100 13.63 0.51 5.75
N GLY A 101 14.06 1.43 4.87
CA GLY A 101 14.63 1.09 3.56
C GLY A 101 13.69 0.24 2.70
N ARG A 102 12.36 0.37 2.86
CA ARG A 102 11.37 -0.46 2.16
C ARG A 102 11.40 -0.20 0.66
N THR A 103 11.35 -1.28 -0.13
CA THR A 103 11.35 -1.25 -1.60
C THR A 103 10.09 -1.93 -2.16
N PRO A 104 8.89 -1.44 -1.80
CA PRO A 104 7.64 -2.07 -2.22
C PRO A 104 7.46 -2.00 -3.75
N PRO A 105 6.71 -2.93 -4.35
CA PRO A 105 6.43 -2.91 -5.78
C PRO A 105 5.63 -1.68 -6.18
N VAL A 106 6.04 -1.07 -7.30
CA VAL A 106 5.43 0.16 -7.82
C VAL A 106 4.35 -0.18 -8.85
N LEU A 107 3.16 0.35 -8.60
CA LEU A 107 1.94 0.17 -9.38
C LEU A 107 1.64 1.44 -10.17
N LEU A 108 1.23 1.29 -11.43
CA LEU A 108 0.61 2.35 -12.23
C LEU A 108 -0.83 1.93 -12.55
N MET A 109 -1.79 2.69 -12.03
CA MET A 109 -3.21 2.39 -12.19
C MET A 109 -3.90 3.44 -13.05
N PHE A 110 -4.26 3.06 -14.27
CA PHE A 110 -5.04 3.88 -15.20
C PHE A 110 -6.48 4.04 -14.74
N ASP A 111 -7.17 5.05 -15.29
CA ASP A 111 -8.61 5.14 -15.08
C ASP A 111 -9.34 4.01 -15.83
N LEU A 112 -10.47 3.62 -15.27
CA LEU A 112 -11.39 2.69 -15.91
C LEU A 112 -11.95 3.32 -17.19
N LEU A 113 -12.07 2.51 -18.24
CA LEU A 113 -12.86 2.88 -19.41
C LEU A 113 -14.35 2.68 -19.10
N ASP A 114 -15.17 3.72 -19.22
CA ASP A 114 -16.61 3.60 -19.10
C ASP A 114 -17.21 2.97 -20.36
N LYS A 115 -17.93 1.86 -20.21
CA LYS A 115 -18.68 1.16 -21.26
C LYS A 115 -20.20 1.30 -21.09
N SER A 116 -20.65 2.16 -20.18
CA SER A 116 -22.07 2.45 -19.98
C SER A 116 -22.57 3.29 -21.16
N PHE A 117 -23.62 2.82 -21.84
CA PHE A 117 -24.23 3.56 -22.93
C PHE A 117 -25.10 4.69 -22.37
N LEU A 118 -24.77 5.95 -22.67
CA LEU A 118 -25.46 7.15 -22.13
C LEU A 118 -25.65 7.08 -20.60
N GLY A 119 -24.57 6.73 -19.89
CA GLY A 119 -24.64 6.46 -18.45
C GLY A 119 -25.13 7.67 -17.64
N ASP A 120 -25.91 7.38 -16.60
CA ASP A 120 -26.45 8.38 -15.65
C ASP A 120 -25.35 9.18 -14.92
N TYR A 121 -24.12 8.67 -14.91
CA TYR A 121 -22.99 9.18 -14.12
C TYR A 121 -21.73 9.28 -14.99
N PRO A 122 -21.51 10.41 -15.69
CA PRO A 122 -20.39 10.55 -16.63
C PRO A 122 -19.01 10.54 -15.95
N ASP A 123 -18.94 10.83 -14.66
CA ASP A 123 -17.72 10.88 -13.85
C ASP A 123 -17.45 9.57 -13.07
N LEU A 124 -18.35 8.58 -13.17
CA LEU A 124 -18.30 7.35 -12.37
C LEU A 124 -16.97 6.60 -12.52
N ALA A 125 -16.43 6.56 -13.74
CA ALA A 125 -15.14 5.93 -14.02
C ALA A 125 -13.97 6.61 -13.31
N LEU A 126 -13.92 7.94 -13.33
CA LEU A 126 -12.89 8.69 -12.62
C LEU A 126 -13.07 8.55 -11.10
N LEU A 127 -14.31 8.63 -10.61
CA LEU A 127 -14.65 8.51 -9.19
C LEU A 127 -14.21 7.16 -8.59
N ILE A 128 -14.53 6.06 -9.28
CA ILE A 128 -14.13 4.71 -8.81
C ILE A 128 -12.61 4.56 -8.90
N SER A 129 -12.00 4.99 -10.01
CA SER A 129 -10.56 4.84 -10.22
C SER A 129 -9.75 5.62 -9.18
N SER A 130 -10.11 6.87 -8.94
CA SER A 130 -9.50 7.72 -7.91
C SER A 130 -9.72 7.15 -6.51
N SER A 131 -10.92 6.64 -6.20
CA SER A 131 -11.22 6.00 -4.91
C SER A 131 -10.39 4.74 -4.68
N VAL A 132 -10.21 3.89 -5.70
CA VAL A 132 -9.36 2.70 -5.61
C VAL A 132 -7.89 3.09 -5.47
N ARG A 133 -7.38 4.05 -6.27
CA ARG A 133 -6.01 4.57 -6.13
C ARG A 133 -5.76 5.09 -4.71
N LYS A 134 -6.68 5.90 -4.19
CA LYS A 134 -6.60 6.41 -2.82
C LYS A 134 -6.56 5.30 -1.77
N ASN A 135 -7.38 4.26 -1.89
CA ASN A 135 -7.36 3.17 -0.90
C ASN A 135 -6.10 2.30 -1.04
N LEU A 136 -5.58 2.13 -2.25
CA LEU A 136 -4.29 1.48 -2.48
C LEU A 136 -3.12 2.30 -1.89
N SER A 137 -3.12 3.63 -2.00
CA SER A 137 -2.02 4.48 -1.49
C SER A 137 -1.89 4.47 0.03
N LEU A 138 -2.95 4.05 0.74
CA LEU A 138 -2.92 3.85 2.18
C LEU A 138 -2.15 2.58 2.59
N ASN A 139 -1.92 1.65 1.66
CA ASN A 139 -1.26 0.39 1.93
C ASN A 139 0.27 0.50 1.70
N PRO A 140 1.10 0.33 2.75
CA PRO A 140 2.56 0.46 2.65
C PRO A 140 3.27 -0.76 2.04
N THR A 141 2.55 -1.81 1.64
CA THR A 141 3.13 -2.95 0.90
C THR A 141 3.28 -2.68 -0.58
N ILE A 142 2.79 -1.53 -1.08
CA ILE A 142 2.90 -1.11 -2.48
C ILE A 142 3.23 0.39 -2.54
N THR A 143 3.75 0.83 -3.69
CA THR A 143 3.85 2.26 -4.02
C THR A 143 2.99 2.55 -5.25
N LEU A 144 2.16 3.58 -5.20
CA LEU A 144 1.45 4.04 -6.39
C LEU A 144 2.24 5.11 -7.12
N SER A 145 2.28 5.00 -8.45
CA SER A 145 2.84 6.01 -9.32
C SER A 145 1.86 7.19 -9.45
N GLU A 146 2.37 8.40 -9.18
CA GLU A 146 1.61 9.66 -9.28
C GLU A 146 1.65 10.26 -10.69
N VAL A 147 2.20 9.54 -11.68
CA VAL A 147 2.44 10.09 -13.02
C VAL A 147 1.13 10.49 -13.71
N LEU A 148 0.04 9.77 -13.48
CA LEU A 148 -1.26 10.15 -14.05
C LEU A 148 -1.82 11.44 -13.44
N GLU A 149 -1.71 11.60 -12.12
CA GLU A 149 -2.14 12.84 -11.46
C GLU A 149 -1.26 14.02 -11.90
N SER A 150 0.05 13.78 -12.04
CA SER A 150 1.00 14.76 -12.60
C SER A 150 0.67 15.13 -14.04
N ALA A 151 0.25 14.16 -14.87
CA ALA A 151 -0.14 14.39 -16.25
C ALA A 151 -1.44 15.20 -16.37
N ARG A 152 -2.41 15.01 -15.47
CA ARG A 152 -3.63 15.84 -15.43
C ARG A 152 -3.34 17.29 -15.09
N ASN A 153 -2.43 17.51 -14.13
CA ASN A 153 -2.13 18.85 -13.60
C ASN A 153 -1.08 19.61 -14.42
N ASN A 154 -0.42 18.97 -15.39
CA ASN A 154 0.65 19.58 -16.17
C ASN A 154 0.25 19.75 -17.66
N PRO A 155 0.00 20.98 -18.13
CA PRO A 155 -0.37 21.22 -19.53
C PRO A 155 0.75 20.89 -20.53
N SER A 156 2.00 20.72 -20.08
CA SER A 156 3.13 20.32 -20.92
C SER A 156 3.21 18.81 -21.16
N PHE A 157 2.37 17.99 -20.53
CA PHE A 157 2.32 16.55 -20.79
C PHE A 157 1.63 16.27 -22.13
N GLU A 158 2.21 15.40 -22.96
CA GLU A 158 1.62 15.01 -24.26
C GLU A 158 0.40 14.07 -24.14
N ILE A 159 -0.06 13.82 -22.90
CA ILE A 159 -1.19 12.97 -22.59
C ILE A 159 -2.35 13.90 -22.22
N LYS A 160 -3.37 13.91 -23.08
CA LYS A 160 -4.58 14.70 -22.83
C LYS A 160 -5.64 13.81 -22.20
N ALA A 161 -6.21 14.27 -21.10
CA ALA A 161 -7.37 13.64 -20.50
C ALA A 161 -8.57 13.68 -21.46
N ALA A 162 -9.46 12.70 -21.35
CA ALA A 162 -10.68 12.67 -22.14
C ALA A 162 -11.52 13.93 -21.86
N PRO A 163 -12.09 14.57 -22.89
CA PRO A 163 -12.92 15.74 -22.69
C PRO A 163 -14.12 15.40 -21.79
N TYR A 164 -14.52 16.35 -20.95
CA TYR A 164 -15.65 16.27 -19.99
C TYR A 164 -15.50 15.30 -18.81
N THR A 165 -14.84 14.15 -18.99
CA THR A 165 -14.69 13.14 -17.92
C THR A 165 -13.33 13.19 -17.22
N GLU A 166 -12.35 13.89 -17.80
CA GLU A 166 -10.96 13.98 -17.34
C GLU A 166 -10.27 12.62 -17.12
N THR A 167 -10.81 11.56 -17.74
CA THR A 167 -10.28 10.21 -17.61
C THR A 167 -9.01 10.00 -18.46
N LEU A 168 -8.11 9.20 -17.92
CA LEU A 168 -6.89 8.71 -18.55
C LEU A 168 -6.90 7.17 -18.58
N PRO A 169 -7.70 6.56 -19.47
CA PRO A 169 -7.75 5.13 -19.60
C PRO A 169 -6.47 4.58 -20.22
N TYR A 170 -6.22 3.29 -19.99
CA TYR A 170 -5.09 2.60 -20.60
C TYR A 170 -5.26 2.53 -22.12
N THR A 171 -4.24 3.01 -22.83
CA THR A 171 -3.97 2.67 -24.22
C THR A 171 -2.47 2.45 -24.36
N GLU A 172 -2.05 1.67 -25.36
CA GLU A 172 -0.63 1.42 -25.58
C GLU A 172 0.14 2.72 -25.85
N SER A 173 -0.48 3.67 -26.56
CA SER A 173 0.12 4.98 -26.84
C SER A 173 0.26 5.83 -25.56
N THR A 174 -0.75 5.86 -24.70
CA THR A 174 -0.66 6.55 -23.40
C THR A 174 0.43 5.93 -22.53
N TYR A 175 0.51 4.60 -22.49
CA TYR A 175 1.53 3.91 -21.70
C TYR A 175 2.96 4.20 -22.19
N LEU A 176 3.20 4.17 -23.50
CA LEU A 176 4.50 4.49 -24.09
C LEU A 176 4.94 5.92 -23.74
N LYS A 177 4.03 6.90 -23.87
CA LYS A 177 4.30 8.29 -23.48
C LYS A 177 4.68 8.43 -22.00
N ILE A 178 3.96 7.72 -21.11
CA ILE A 178 4.29 7.68 -19.67
C ILE A 178 5.68 7.07 -19.47
N LYS A 179 5.97 5.95 -20.12
CA LYS A 179 7.26 5.26 -20.03
C LYS A 179 8.41 6.16 -20.47
N ASP A 180 8.25 6.91 -21.56
CA ASP A 180 9.28 7.78 -22.10
C ASP A 180 9.51 9.05 -21.27
N SER A 181 8.44 9.61 -20.69
CA SER A 181 8.52 10.75 -19.76
C SER A 181 9.17 10.38 -18.42
N SER A 182 9.13 9.10 -18.03
CA SER A 182 9.59 8.60 -16.71
C SER A 182 11.11 8.40 -16.58
N LYS A 183 11.95 8.95 -17.48
CA LYS A 183 13.42 8.75 -17.46
C LYS A 183 14.12 9.14 -16.14
N LYS A 184 13.45 9.89 -15.25
CA LYS A 184 13.96 10.27 -13.91
C LYS A 184 13.13 9.75 -12.72
N SER A 185 12.06 8.97 -12.93
CA SER A 185 11.16 8.52 -11.85
C SER A 185 11.17 7.01 -11.64
N ILE A 186 10.64 6.57 -10.49
CA ILE A 186 10.51 5.16 -10.13
C ILE A 186 9.61 4.46 -11.15
N LYS A 187 10.19 3.56 -11.96
CA LYS A 187 9.48 2.87 -13.04
C LYS A 187 8.43 1.91 -12.49
N PRO A 188 7.15 2.05 -12.87
CA PRO A 188 6.10 1.13 -12.45
C PRO A 188 6.34 -0.28 -12.99
N ARG A 189 6.34 -1.27 -12.10
CA ARG A 189 6.48 -2.69 -12.46
C ARG A 189 5.15 -3.30 -12.87
N PHE A 190 4.07 -2.89 -12.22
CA PHE A 190 2.75 -3.47 -12.46
C PHE A 190 1.79 -2.42 -13.00
N LEU A 191 1.13 -2.75 -14.10
CA LEU A 191 0.11 -1.92 -14.72
C LEU A 191 -1.26 -2.46 -14.34
N ILE A 192 -2.14 -1.58 -13.89
CA ILE A 192 -3.52 -1.89 -13.55
C ILE A 192 -4.42 -1.05 -14.46
N TYR A 193 -5.32 -1.70 -15.16
CA TYR A 193 -6.28 -1.04 -16.03
C TYR A 193 -7.54 -1.88 -16.17
N GLY A 194 -8.59 -1.31 -16.75
CA GLY A 194 -9.85 -2.00 -16.81
C GLY A 194 -10.96 -1.20 -17.47
N SER A 195 -12.16 -1.73 -17.35
CA SER A 195 -13.38 -1.05 -17.77
C SER A 195 -14.48 -1.23 -16.74
N LEU A 196 -15.43 -0.31 -16.71
CA LEU A 196 -16.65 -0.46 -15.94
C LEU A 196 -17.89 -0.38 -16.82
N LYS A 197 -18.97 -0.95 -16.31
CA LYS A 197 -20.31 -0.80 -16.86
C LYS A 197 -21.29 -0.64 -15.70
N TYR A 198 -22.09 0.41 -15.72
CA TYR A 198 -23.20 0.62 -14.81
C TYR A 198 -24.51 0.44 -15.56
N GLU A 199 -25.32 -0.53 -15.13
CA GLU A 199 -26.59 -0.87 -15.75
C GLU A 199 -27.53 -1.47 -14.69
N ASN A 200 -28.82 -1.14 -14.73
CA ASN A 200 -29.84 -1.70 -13.83
C ASN A 200 -29.44 -1.60 -12.33
N HIS A 201 -28.98 -0.42 -11.91
CA HIS A 201 -28.48 -0.13 -10.56
C HIS A 201 -27.35 -1.04 -10.08
N SER A 202 -26.61 -1.63 -11.01
CA SER A 202 -25.54 -2.58 -10.73
C SER A 202 -24.26 -2.14 -11.42
N LEU A 203 -23.17 -2.16 -10.67
CA LEU A 203 -21.85 -1.78 -11.14
C LEU A 203 -21.01 -3.03 -11.38
N HIS A 204 -20.56 -3.18 -12.61
CA HIS A 204 -19.63 -4.20 -13.07
C HIS A 204 -18.28 -3.57 -13.38
N ILE A 205 -17.20 -4.10 -12.83
CA ILE A 205 -15.84 -3.64 -13.13
C ILE A 205 -15.01 -4.84 -13.54
N ASP A 206 -14.35 -4.73 -14.70
CA ASP A 206 -13.36 -5.68 -15.20
C ASP A 206 -11.96 -5.08 -15.02
N TRP A 207 -11.11 -5.76 -14.27
CA TRP A 207 -9.73 -5.37 -14.01
C TRP A 207 -8.75 -6.32 -14.69
N THR A 208 -7.64 -5.76 -15.15
CA THR A 208 -6.47 -6.46 -15.67
C THR A 208 -5.21 -5.95 -14.98
N ILE A 209 -4.36 -6.87 -14.55
CA ILE A 209 -3.06 -6.58 -13.94
C ILE A 209 -1.96 -7.21 -14.79
N LYS A 210 -1.04 -6.38 -15.29
CA LYS A 210 0.07 -6.79 -16.17
C LYS A 210 1.42 -6.50 -15.52
N ASP A 211 2.34 -7.46 -15.55
CA ASP A 211 3.75 -7.22 -15.26
C ASP A 211 4.41 -6.58 -16.50
N SER A 212 4.81 -5.31 -16.37
CA SER A 212 5.41 -4.55 -17.47
C SER A 212 6.81 -5.06 -17.86
N LYS A 213 7.51 -5.73 -16.95
CA LYS A 213 8.87 -6.25 -17.21
C LYS A 213 8.82 -7.51 -18.07
N HIS A 214 7.87 -8.40 -17.81
CA HIS A 214 7.73 -9.69 -18.50
C HIS A 214 6.61 -9.70 -19.54
N GLU A 215 5.94 -8.55 -19.74
CA GLU A 215 4.78 -8.36 -20.61
C GLU A 215 3.64 -9.35 -20.40
N LYS A 216 3.56 -9.94 -19.20
CA LYS A 216 2.63 -11.01 -18.86
C LYS A 216 1.44 -10.47 -18.06
N VAL A 217 0.23 -10.87 -18.44
CA VAL A 217 -0.96 -10.67 -17.60
C VAL A 217 -0.87 -11.59 -16.38
N LEU A 218 -0.85 -10.99 -15.19
CA LEU A 218 -0.81 -11.71 -13.93
C LEU A 218 -2.20 -12.19 -13.51
N SER A 219 -3.20 -11.33 -13.71
CA SER A 219 -4.56 -11.58 -13.24
C SER A 219 -5.56 -10.74 -14.02
N THR A 220 -6.73 -11.32 -14.27
CA THR A 220 -7.93 -10.63 -14.73
C THR A 220 -9.08 -11.03 -13.84
N PHE A 221 -9.85 -10.07 -13.34
CA PHE A 221 -10.98 -10.38 -12.46
C PHE A 221 -12.11 -9.37 -12.61
N ARG A 222 -13.31 -9.84 -12.31
CA ARG A 222 -14.52 -9.03 -12.27
C ARG A 222 -14.92 -8.72 -10.83
N ILE A 223 -15.43 -7.51 -10.62
CA ILE A 223 -16.14 -7.06 -9.42
C ILE A 223 -17.57 -6.73 -9.81
N PHE A 224 -18.50 -7.17 -8.96
CA PHE A 224 -19.92 -6.83 -9.02
C PHE A 224 -20.33 -6.21 -7.69
N SER A 225 -21.12 -5.15 -7.77
CA SER A 225 -21.70 -4.46 -6.61
C SER A 225 -23.06 -3.86 -6.98
N LYS A 226 -23.98 -3.82 -6.01
CA LYS A 226 -25.37 -3.36 -6.21
C LYS A 226 -25.91 -2.74 -4.94
N GLY A 227 -26.91 -1.87 -5.06
CA GLY A 227 -27.62 -1.30 -3.92
C GLY A 227 -27.00 0.01 -3.45
N ARG A 228 -27.30 0.44 -2.22
CA ARG A 228 -26.99 1.80 -1.73
C ARG A 228 -25.50 2.09 -1.56
N ASP A 229 -24.70 1.08 -1.24
CA ASP A 229 -23.26 1.21 -0.99
C ASP A 229 -22.40 0.51 -2.06
N PHE A 230 -22.90 0.48 -3.30
CA PHE A 230 -22.23 -0.19 -4.42
C PHE A 230 -20.82 0.37 -4.68
N ILE A 231 -20.60 1.69 -4.56
CA ILE A 231 -19.28 2.30 -4.78
C ILE A 231 -18.27 1.87 -3.70
N PRO A 232 -18.49 2.06 -2.38
CA PRO A 232 -17.55 1.59 -1.37
C PRO A 232 -17.30 0.07 -1.44
N GLU A 233 -18.33 -0.73 -1.73
CA GLU A 233 -18.18 -2.18 -1.90
C GLU A 233 -17.26 -2.51 -3.09
N ALA A 234 -17.49 -1.89 -4.24
CA ALA A 234 -16.66 -2.08 -5.43
C ALA A 234 -15.20 -1.68 -5.18
N VAL A 235 -14.97 -0.56 -4.49
CA VAL A 235 -13.63 -0.05 -4.17
C VAL A 235 -12.88 -1.04 -3.27
N VAL A 236 -13.46 -1.44 -2.14
CA VAL A 236 -12.82 -2.36 -1.18
C VAL A 236 -12.50 -3.70 -1.83
N ARG A 237 -13.46 -4.28 -2.57
CA ARG A 237 -13.24 -5.56 -3.27
C ARG A 237 -12.16 -5.45 -4.35
N SER A 238 -12.12 -4.33 -5.08
CA SER A 238 -11.09 -4.08 -6.09
C SER A 238 -9.71 -4.00 -5.44
N VAL A 239 -9.55 -3.19 -4.39
CA VAL A 239 -8.29 -3.04 -3.64
C VAL A 239 -7.78 -4.38 -3.13
N SER A 240 -8.65 -5.16 -2.49
CA SER A 240 -8.31 -6.49 -1.95
C SER A 240 -7.79 -7.44 -3.04
N LYS A 241 -8.52 -7.56 -4.17
CA LYS A 241 -8.10 -8.42 -5.28
C LYS A 241 -6.83 -7.93 -6.00
N ILE A 242 -6.65 -6.60 -6.11
CA ILE A 242 -5.41 -6.02 -6.66
C ILE A 242 -4.22 -6.44 -5.79
N LEU A 243 -4.26 -6.17 -4.48
CA LEU A 243 -3.17 -6.46 -3.55
C LEU A 243 -2.84 -7.96 -3.45
N ALA A 244 -3.86 -8.82 -3.55
CA ALA A 244 -3.68 -10.27 -3.59
C ALA A 244 -2.97 -10.75 -4.86
N SER A 245 -3.15 -10.04 -5.98
CA SER A 245 -2.56 -10.37 -7.28
C SER A 245 -1.13 -9.87 -7.45
N ILE A 246 -0.69 -8.90 -6.63
CA ILE A 246 0.69 -8.39 -6.69
C ILE A 246 1.63 -9.34 -5.95
N PRO A 247 2.64 -9.91 -6.62
CA PRO A 247 3.64 -10.73 -5.96
C PRO A 247 4.33 -9.93 -4.85
N PRO A 248 4.43 -10.48 -3.63
CA PRO A 248 5.25 -9.85 -2.60
C PRO A 248 6.70 -9.73 -3.07
N SER A 249 7.35 -8.63 -2.70
CA SER A 249 8.78 -8.45 -2.95
C SER A 249 9.41 -7.60 -1.87
N GLY A 250 10.66 -7.92 -1.57
CA GLY A 250 11.53 -7.12 -0.70
C GLY A 250 12.96 -7.14 -1.20
N SER A 251 13.86 -6.65 -0.37
CA SER A 251 15.30 -6.70 -0.57
C SER A 251 16.04 -6.92 0.73
N VAL A 252 17.26 -7.45 0.60
CA VAL A 252 18.23 -7.52 1.69
C VAL A 252 18.63 -6.09 2.03
N LEU A 253 18.46 -5.71 3.31
CA LEU A 253 18.77 -4.37 3.80
C LEU A 253 20.21 -4.32 4.33
N LYS A 254 20.61 -5.33 5.11
CA LYS A 254 21.96 -5.48 5.66
C LYS A 254 22.36 -6.95 5.67
N VAL A 255 23.64 -7.20 5.40
CA VAL A 255 24.28 -8.52 5.58
C VAL A 255 25.21 -8.40 6.77
N LYS A 256 25.06 -9.29 7.77
CA LYS A 256 25.95 -9.37 8.94
C LYS A 256 26.78 -10.65 8.88
N ASP A 257 27.55 -10.90 9.93
CA ASP A 257 28.48 -12.05 10.00
C ASP A 257 27.75 -13.41 10.02
N GLU A 258 26.58 -13.49 10.68
CA GLU A 258 25.84 -14.74 10.87
C GLU A 258 24.40 -14.69 10.32
N ASP A 259 23.85 -13.51 10.11
CA ASP A 259 22.47 -13.31 9.68
C ASP A 259 22.31 -12.13 8.71
N LEU A 260 21.09 -11.92 8.25
CA LEU A 260 20.73 -10.83 7.37
C LEU A 260 19.43 -10.17 7.80
N ILE A 261 19.35 -8.85 7.58
CA ILE A 261 18.16 -8.05 7.83
C ILE A 261 17.48 -7.78 6.50
N VAL A 262 16.18 -8.03 6.43
CA VAL A 262 15.37 -7.85 5.23
C VAL A 262 14.28 -6.82 5.47
N ASN A 263 13.97 -6.04 4.45
CA ASN A 263 13.00 -4.94 4.55
C ASN A 263 11.52 -5.38 4.39
N VAL A 264 11.23 -6.61 4.80
CA VAL A 264 9.92 -7.24 4.74
C VAL A 264 9.60 -7.89 6.08
N GLY A 265 8.34 -7.81 6.52
CA GLY A 265 7.93 -8.25 7.85
C GLY A 265 6.56 -8.91 7.88
N ALA A 266 5.95 -8.93 9.07
CA ALA A 266 4.63 -9.50 9.30
C ALA A 266 3.56 -8.87 8.41
N LEU A 267 3.67 -7.56 8.12
CA LEU A 267 2.74 -6.86 7.24
C LEU A 267 2.76 -7.40 5.81
N ASP A 268 3.91 -7.87 5.35
CA ASP A 268 4.09 -8.40 4.00
C ASP A 268 3.65 -9.88 3.89
N GLY A 269 3.25 -10.47 5.03
CA GLY A 269 2.75 -11.84 5.15
C GLY A 269 3.80 -12.87 5.57
N LEU A 270 4.99 -12.43 6.01
CA LEU A 270 6.00 -13.34 6.56
C LEU A 270 5.60 -13.83 7.95
N LYS A 271 6.14 -15.00 8.32
CA LYS A 271 6.04 -15.58 9.66
C LYS A 271 7.41 -16.10 10.07
N LYS A 272 7.62 -16.29 11.37
CA LYS A 272 8.78 -17.05 11.86
C LYS A 272 8.80 -18.44 11.23
N GLY A 273 9.94 -18.84 10.70
CA GLY A 273 10.14 -20.09 9.94
C GLY A 273 9.80 -19.99 8.44
N SER A 274 9.32 -18.85 7.93
CA SER A 274 9.14 -18.66 6.49
C SER A 274 10.48 -18.77 5.76
N LYS A 275 10.50 -19.51 4.65
CA LYS A 275 11.65 -19.54 3.74
C LYS A 275 11.56 -18.43 2.71
N ILE A 276 12.67 -17.74 2.52
CA ILE A 276 12.83 -16.68 1.54
C ILE A 276 13.89 -17.08 0.51
N GLN A 277 13.64 -16.72 -0.75
CA GLN A 277 14.58 -16.90 -1.85
C GLN A 277 15.18 -15.56 -2.23
N ILE A 278 16.50 -15.52 -2.36
CA ILE A 278 17.27 -14.30 -2.59
C ILE A 278 17.86 -14.37 -4.01
N TYR A 279 17.73 -13.29 -4.76
CA TYR A 279 18.15 -13.17 -6.16
C TYR A 279 18.95 -11.89 -6.38
N ASN A 280 20.07 -12.03 -7.08
CA ASN A 280 20.87 -10.92 -7.60
C ASN A 280 20.63 -10.76 -9.11
N SER A 281 21.46 -9.93 -9.78
CA SER A 281 21.38 -9.73 -11.23
C SER A 281 21.70 -10.98 -12.06
N SER A 282 22.49 -11.90 -11.52
CA SER A 282 22.95 -13.13 -12.18
C SER A 282 22.03 -14.33 -11.96
N GLY A 283 21.09 -14.25 -11.01
CA GLY A 283 20.14 -15.32 -10.71
C GLY A 283 19.91 -15.51 -9.23
N LYS A 284 19.60 -16.73 -8.82
CA LYS A 284 19.39 -17.08 -7.40
C LYS A 284 20.72 -16.99 -6.66
N SER A 285 20.81 -16.07 -5.68
CA SER A 285 22.00 -15.89 -4.85
C SER A 285 21.97 -16.73 -3.58
N GLY A 286 20.79 -17.07 -3.05
CA GLY A 286 20.69 -17.89 -1.84
C GLY A 286 19.28 -18.18 -1.36
N GLU A 287 19.20 -18.87 -0.22
CA GLU A 287 17.97 -19.07 0.55
C GLU A 287 18.25 -18.79 2.02
N ALA A 288 17.25 -18.27 2.72
CA ALA A 288 17.31 -18.01 4.15
C ALA A 288 15.97 -18.30 4.82
N THR A 289 16.01 -18.53 6.12
CA THR A 289 14.83 -18.80 6.94
C THR A 289 14.64 -17.67 7.95
N ILE A 290 13.41 -17.14 8.05
CA ILE A 290 13.08 -16.07 9.01
C ILE A 290 13.14 -16.60 10.44
N GLU A 291 13.99 -16.02 11.28
CA GLU A 291 14.16 -16.42 12.68
C GLU A 291 13.43 -15.46 13.64
N GLU A 292 13.42 -14.18 13.30
CA GLU A 292 12.77 -13.11 14.06
C GLU A 292 11.99 -12.21 13.11
N ILE A 293 10.81 -11.76 13.54
CA ILE A 293 9.90 -10.99 12.70
C ILE A 293 9.40 -9.76 13.42
N ASP A 294 9.51 -8.63 12.73
CA ASP A 294 8.91 -7.36 13.09
C ASP A 294 7.81 -7.00 12.08
N TYR A 295 7.12 -5.88 12.32
CA TYR A 295 6.03 -5.43 11.45
C TYR A 295 6.49 -5.16 10.01
N PHE A 296 7.64 -4.48 9.83
CA PHE A 296 8.19 -4.10 8.52
C PHE A 296 9.51 -4.76 8.15
N LEU A 297 10.18 -5.40 9.11
CA LEU A 297 11.50 -5.99 8.94
C LEU A 297 11.48 -7.44 9.44
N SER A 298 12.45 -8.22 8.99
CA SER A 298 12.72 -9.54 9.55
C SER A 298 14.21 -9.81 9.63
N ARG A 299 14.60 -10.64 10.59
CA ARG A 299 15.94 -11.22 10.66
C ARG A 299 15.87 -12.63 10.09
N ALA A 300 16.73 -12.94 9.13
CA ALA A 300 16.79 -14.25 8.52
C ALA A 300 18.19 -14.83 8.64
N VAL A 301 18.26 -16.16 8.75
CA VAL A 301 19.51 -16.92 8.78
C VAL A 301 19.63 -17.68 7.47
N PRO A 302 20.75 -17.60 6.76
CA PRO A 302 20.98 -18.35 5.52
C PRO A 302 20.97 -19.86 5.77
N ASP A 303 20.30 -20.62 4.91
CA ASP A 303 20.14 -22.08 5.08
C ASP A 303 21.50 -22.83 5.00
N ASN A 304 22.50 -22.24 4.33
CA ASN A 304 23.86 -22.79 4.20
C ASN A 304 24.88 -22.17 5.18
N GLY A 305 24.42 -21.49 6.23
CA GLY A 305 25.28 -20.78 7.20
C GLY A 305 26.15 -19.71 6.53
N ILE A 306 27.33 -19.45 7.10
CA ILE A 306 28.26 -18.39 6.66
C ILE A 306 28.63 -18.51 5.17
N ASN A 307 28.71 -19.74 4.63
CA ASN A 307 29.01 -19.94 3.21
C ASN A 307 27.88 -19.43 2.29
N GLY A 308 26.63 -19.40 2.76
CA GLY A 308 25.50 -18.81 2.04
C GLY A 308 25.54 -17.28 2.01
N LEU A 309 26.21 -16.63 2.97
CA LEU A 309 26.31 -15.15 3.00
C LEU A 309 27.24 -14.61 1.92
N LYS A 310 28.26 -15.39 1.51
CA LYS A 310 29.26 -14.97 0.50
C LYS A 310 28.64 -14.63 -0.86
N THR A 311 27.46 -15.15 -1.16
CA THR A 311 26.75 -14.95 -2.42
C THR A 311 25.63 -13.92 -2.32
N ILE A 312 25.28 -13.48 -1.12
CA ILE A 312 24.19 -12.55 -0.83
C ILE A 312 24.77 -11.15 -0.63
N SER A 313 24.12 -10.12 -1.16
CA SER A 313 24.54 -8.73 -0.99
C SER A 313 23.36 -7.82 -0.63
N GLU A 314 23.67 -6.66 -0.04
CA GLU A 314 22.68 -5.62 0.18
C GLU A 314 22.03 -5.19 -1.14
N GLY A 315 20.70 -5.03 -1.13
CA GLY A 315 19.92 -4.72 -2.32
C GLY A 315 19.48 -5.95 -3.15
N ASP A 316 19.98 -7.16 -2.84
CA ASP A 316 19.48 -8.38 -3.46
C ASP A 316 17.97 -8.53 -3.23
N ARG A 317 17.24 -9.00 -4.25
CA ARG A 317 15.79 -9.10 -4.22
C ARG A 317 15.34 -10.36 -3.52
N ILE A 318 14.25 -10.24 -2.77
CA ILE A 318 13.68 -11.32 -1.97
C ILE A 318 12.28 -11.65 -2.46
N PHE A 319 12.02 -12.95 -2.61
CA PHE A 319 10.72 -13.51 -2.93
C PHE A 319 10.38 -14.63 -1.95
N TRP A 320 9.09 -14.77 -1.64
CA TRP A 320 8.57 -15.83 -0.79
C TRP A 320 7.18 -16.24 -1.25
N LYS A 321 6.75 -17.41 -0.80
CA LYS A 321 5.35 -17.84 -0.95
C LYS A 321 4.55 -17.32 0.23
N ARG A 322 3.42 -16.67 -0.07
CA ARG A 322 2.39 -16.32 0.92
C ARG A 322 1.66 -17.56 1.39
#